data_AF-A0A971GN36-F1
#
_entry.id   AF-A0A971GN36-F1
#
_cell.length_a   1.000
_cell.length_b   1.000
_cell.length_c   1.000
_cell.angle_alpha   90.00
_cell.angle_beta   90.00
_cell.angle_gamma   90.00
#
_symmetry.space_group_name_H-M   'P 1'
#
loop_
_entity.id
_entity.type
_entity.pdbx_description
1 polymer ?
#
loop_
_entity_poly.entity_id
_entity_poly.type
_entity_poly.pdbx_seq_one_letter_code
_entity_poly.pdbx_strand_id
1 'polypeptide(L)'
;RLGGHVDELKHLIGKYKSYAASNNRSLDEYINIHLQSTVKEFASTGQIMSENLSRFNELSKALNELADSTGLIKLVMFFRNLDMDIYRGTMKNFVPGITFSTDAILYGFVGVLIFMSAYLIIKKGLSAIIKKTKRY
;
A
#
# COMPACT_ATOMS: atom_id res chain seq x y z
N ARG A 1 3.59 -3.31 -5.15
CA ARG A 1 3.18 -3.07 -3.74
C ARG A 1 4.34 -2.37 -3.02
N LEU A 2 4.08 -1.23 -2.36
CA LEU A 2 5.09 -0.35 -1.76
C LEU A 2 6.05 -1.10 -0.82
N GLY A 3 5.51 -1.96 0.05
CA GLY A 3 6.33 -2.78 0.97
C GLY A 3 7.32 -3.72 0.25
N GLY A 4 6.96 -4.26 -0.91
CA GLY A 4 7.86 -5.15 -1.66
C GLY A 4 9.09 -4.43 -2.22
N HIS A 5 8.95 -3.18 -2.68
CA HIS A 5 10.08 -2.36 -3.11
C HIS A 5 10.95 -1.92 -1.92
N VAL A 6 10.33 -1.61 -0.76
CA VAL A 6 11.08 -1.32 0.47
C VAL A 6 11.90 -2.54 0.91
N ASP A 7 11.32 -3.74 0.86
CA ASP A 7 12.02 -4.98 1.24
C ASP A 7 13.17 -5.32 0.28
N GLU A 8 12.98 -5.10 -1.02
CA GLU A 8 14.02 -5.28 -2.04
C GLU A 8 15.19 -4.31 -1.83
N LEU A 9 14.89 -3.02 -1.65
CA LEU A 9 15.90 -2.01 -1.35
C LEU A 9 16.59 -2.29 -0.01
N LYS A 10 15.84 -2.70 1.01
CA LYS A 10 16.42 -3.12 2.30
C LYS A 10 17.42 -4.24 2.14
N HIS A 11 17.10 -5.23 1.31
CA HIS A 11 18.01 -6.33 1.01
C HIS A 11 19.26 -5.85 0.26
N LEU A 12 19.09 -4.98 -0.74
CA LEU A 12 20.20 -4.41 -1.51
C LEU A 12 21.14 -3.56 -0.65
N ILE A 13 20.59 -2.66 0.17
CA ILE A 13 21.36 -1.87 1.14
C ILE A 13 22.05 -2.77 2.16
N GLY A 14 21.41 -3.87 2.57
CA GLY A 14 22.02 -4.90 3.40
C GLY A 14 23.26 -5.51 2.77
N LYS A 15 23.24 -5.79 1.47
CA LYS A 15 24.43 -6.25 0.72
C LYS A 15 25.53 -5.21 0.70
N TYR A 16 25.21 -3.94 0.43
CA TYR A 16 26.20 -2.86 0.47
C TYR A 16 26.85 -2.75 1.85
N LYS A 17 26.06 -2.84 2.93
CA LYS A 17 26.58 -2.88 4.30
C LYS A 17 27.51 -4.07 4.54
N SER A 18 27.17 -5.25 4.03
CA SER A 18 28.04 -6.43 4.17
C SER A 18 29.37 -6.28 3.44
N TYR A 19 29.37 -5.70 2.24
CA TYR A 19 30.59 -5.41 1.49
C TYR A 19 31.41 -4.27 2.10
N ALA A 20 30.76 -3.27 2.69
CA ALA A 20 31.45 -2.23 3.45
C ALA A 20 32.14 -2.84 4.69
N ALA A 21 31.40 -3.66 5.45
CA ALA A 21 31.91 -4.33 6.65
C ALA A 21 33.06 -5.30 6.35
N SER A 22 33.02 -6.03 5.24
CA SER A 22 34.15 -6.89 4.81
C SER A 22 35.43 -6.10 4.51
N ASN A 23 35.30 -4.79 4.27
CA ASN A 23 36.40 -3.86 4.07
C ASN A 23 36.68 -2.98 5.30
N ASN A 24 36.11 -3.31 6.47
CA ASN A 24 36.20 -2.53 7.71
C ASN A 24 35.73 -1.07 7.55
N ARG A 25 34.66 -0.87 6.78
CA ARG A 25 34.09 0.46 6.51
C ARG A 25 32.61 0.51 6.83
N SER A 26 32.14 1.70 7.17
CA SER A 26 30.72 2.01 7.17
C SER A 26 30.16 2.08 5.75
N LEU A 27 28.83 2.00 5.63
CA LEU A 27 28.16 2.15 4.33
C LEU A 27 28.47 3.50 3.68
N ASP A 28 28.45 4.58 4.46
CA ASP A 28 28.67 5.94 3.94
C ASP A 28 30.11 6.12 3.44
N GLU A 29 31.10 5.61 4.19
CA GLU A 29 32.48 5.59 3.74
C GLU A 29 32.67 4.76 2.47
N TYR A 30 32.01 3.61 2.39
CA TYR A 30 32.06 2.74 1.22
C TYR A 30 31.50 3.43 -0.01
N ILE A 31 30.32 4.06 0.09
CA ILE A 31 29.72 4.85 -0.99
C ILE A 31 30.64 6.01 -1.39
N ASN A 32 31.20 6.72 -0.42
CA ASN A 32 32.05 7.87 -0.68
C ASN A 32 33.34 7.49 -1.44
N ILE A 33 33.92 6.32 -1.18
CA ILE A 33 35.08 5.82 -1.93
C ILE A 33 34.75 5.60 -3.40
N HIS A 34 33.57 5.03 -3.70
CA HIS A 34 33.11 4.87 -5.07
C HIS A 34 32.91 6.22 -5.74
N LEU A 35 32.22 7.16 -5.06
CA LEU A 35 31.97 8.51 -5.56
C LEU A 35 33.25 9.31 -5.85
N GLN A 36 34.27 9.15 -5.02
CA GLN A 36 35.56 9.84 -5.16
C GLN A 36 36.53 9.14 -6.13
N SER A 37 36.12 8.04 -6.75
CA SER A 37 36.96 7.33 -7.70
C SER A 37 37.24 8.17 -8.94
N THR A 38 38.48 8.13 -9.41
CA THR A 38 38.88 8.74 -10.69
C THR A 38 38.37 7.94 -11.90
N VAL A 39 37.93 6.70 -11.69
CA VAL A 39 37.34 5.83 -12.70
C VAL A 39 35.85 6.12 -12.77
N LYS A 40 35.37 6.53 -13.95
CA LYS A 40 33.99 7.00 -14.16
C LYS A 40 32.96 5.93 -13.79
N GLU A 41 33.23 4.68 -14.12
CA GLU A 41 32.37 3.53 -13.85
C GLU A 41 32.18 3.31 -12.33
N PHE A 42 33.23 3.51 -11.54
CA PHE A 42 33.16 3.40 -10.08
C PHE A 42 32.44 4.61 -9.47
N ALA A 43 32.70 5.82 -9.97
CA ALA A 43 31.94 7.01 -9.58
C ALA A 43 30.43 6.85 -9.84
N SER A 44 30.06 6.34 -11.02
CA SER A 44 28.67 6.04 -11.37
C SER A 44 28.07 4.97 -10.45
N THR A 45 28.85 3.97 -10.05
CA THR A 45 28.38 2.96 -9.08
C THR A 45 28.10 3.60 -7.72
N GLY A 46 28.96 4.51 -7.26
CA GLY A 46 28.72 5.28 -6.03
C GLY A 46 27.46 6.13 -6.09
N GLN A 47 27.17 6.75 -7.23
CA GLN A 47 25.94 7.50 -7.46
C GLN A 47 24.71 6.60 -7.33
N ILE A 48 24.71 5.44 -8.01
CA ILE A 48 23.61 4.46 -7.92
C ILE A 48 23.40 3.97 -6.48
N MET A 49 24.47 3.70 -5.73
CA MET A 49 24.36 3.31 -4.32
C MET A 49 23.73 4.41 -3.46
N SER A 50 24.14 5.67 -3.70
CA SER A 50 23.61 6.84 -3.00
C SER A 50 22.12 7.07 -3.30
N GLU A 51 21.73 6.98 -4.57
CA GLU A 51 20.33 7.07 -5.01
C GLU A 51 19.47 5.97 -4.40
N ASN A 52 19.96 4.72 -4.39
CA ASN A 52 19.25 3.60 -3.78
C ASN A 52 19.08 3.79 -2.26
N LEU A 53 20.07 4.35 -1.57
CA LEU A 53 19.99 4.64 -0.14
C LEU A 53 18.98 5.76 0.15
N SER A 54 19.02 6.83 -0.65
CA SER A 54 18.06 7.94 -0.58
C SER A 54 16.63 7.43 -0.80
N ARG A 55 16.42 6.66 -1.88
CA ARG A 55 15.11 6.07 -2.21
C ARG A 55 14.62 5.11 -1.12
N PHE A 56 15.50 4.31 -0.53
CA PHE A 56 15.15 3.45 0.60
C PHE A 56 14.64 4.26 1.78
N ASN A 57 15.30 5.36 2.14
CA ASN A 57 14.92 6.22 3.25
C ASN A 57 13.55 6.90 2.99
N GLU A 58 13.34 7.41 1.79
CA GLU A 58 12.07 8.03 1.38
C GLU A 58 10.90 7.04 1.45
N LEU A 59 11.06 5.87 0.82
CA LEU A 59 10.02 4.84 0.80
C LEU A 59 9.75 4.24 2.18
N SER A 60 10.80 4.06 3.00
CA SER A 60 10.65 3.59 4.38
C SER A 60 9.90 4.60 5.24
N LYS A 61 10.20 5.89 5.09
CA LYS A 61 9.48 6.97 5.77
C LYS A 61 8.01 7.00 5.35
N ALA A 62 7.74 6.95 4.05
CA ALA A 62 6.37 6.90 3.52
C ALA A 62 5.59 5.67 4.02
N LEU A 63 6.25 4.51 4.12
CA LEU A 63 5.65 3.29 4.65
C LEU A 63 5.33 3.41 6.15
N ASN A 64 6.22 4.01 6.94
CA ASN A 64 5.99 4.24 8.38
C ASN A 64 4.84 5.24 8.60
N GLU A 65 4.79 6.36 7.86
CA GLU A 65 3.67 7.30 7.90
C GLU A 65 2.33 6.64 7.52
N LEU A 66 2.37 5.70 6.57
CA LEU A 66 1.20 4.92 6.20
C LEU A 66 0.84 3.86 7.25
N ALA A 67 1.82 3.26 7.94
CA ALA A 67 1.56 2.30 9.01
C ALA A 67 0.89 2.97 10.23
N ASP A 68 1.33 4.18 10.57
CA ASP A 68 0.86 4.94 11.73
C ASP A 68 -0.48 5.66 11.48
N SER A 69 -0.91 5.80 10.21
CA SER A 69 -2.18 6.44 9.88
C SER A 69 -3.37 5.46 10.00
N THR A 70 -4.38 5.87 10.77
CA THR A 70 -5.62 5.12 10.99
C THR A 70 -6.79 5.69 10.16
N GLY A 71 -7.68 4.79 9.73
CA GLY A 71 -8.94 5.15 9.09
C GLY A 71 -8.80 5.91 7.76
N LEU A 72 -9.58 6.99 7.61
CA LEU A 72 -9.69 7.78 6.38
C LEU A 72 -8.43 8.62 6.08
N ILE A 73 -7.61 8.93 7.11
CA ILE A 73 -6.33 9.64 6.94
C ILE A 73 -5.37 8.82 6.08
N LYS A 74 -5.47 7.48 6.15
CA LYS A 74 -4.67 6.55 5.35
C LYS A 74 -4.93 6.70 3.84
N LEU A 75 -6.18 6.97 3.44
CA LEU A 75 -6.54 7.25 2.05
C LEU A 75 -5.94 8.58 1.57
N VAL A 76 -6.01 9.63 2.40
CA VAL A 76 -5.42 10.94 2.05
C VAL A 76 -3.89 10.87 1.97
N MET A 77 -3.24 10.20 2.94
CA MET A 77 -1.80 9.95 2.95
C MET A 77 -1.35 9.13 1.74
N PHE A 78 -2.14 8.11 1.35
CA PHE A 78 -1.88 7.30 0.17
C PHE A 78 -1.84 8.14 -1.11
N PHE A 79 -2.80 9.06 -1.31
CA PHE A 79 -2.80 9.96 -2.47
C PHE A 79 -1.70 11.01 -2.42
N ARG A 80 -1.29 11.47 -1.22
CA ARG A 80 -0.22 12.46 -1.07
C ARG A 80 1.17 11.88 -1.35
N ASN A 81 1.44 10.66 -0.87
CA ASN A 81 2.74 9.99 -1.00
C ASN A 81 2.77 9.06 -2.23
N LEU A 82 1.92 9.34 -3.22
CA LEU A 82 1.72 8.51 -4.39
C LEU A 82 2.89 8.72 -5.37
N ASP A 83 3.85 7.81 -5.33
CA ASP A 83 4.93 7.74 -6.32
C ASP A 83 4.33 7.43 -7.70
N MET A 84 4.47 8.37 -8.63
CA MET A 84 3.88 8.28 -9.98
C MET A 84 4.42 7.10 -10.79
N ASP A 85 5.66 6.68 -10.55
CA ASP A 85 6.23 5.52 -11.24
C ASP A 85 5.62 4.22 -10.71
N ILE A 86 5.44 4.13 -9.39
CA ILE A 86 4.74 3.01 -8.75
C ILE A 86 3.28 2.98 -9.17
N TYR A 87 2.61 4.13 -9.28
CA TYR A 87 1.22 4.21 -9.74
C TYR A 87 1.06 3.74 -11.18
N ARG A 88 1.91 4.20 -12.09
CA ARG A 88 1.90 3.76 -13.50
C ARG A 88 2.15 2.26 -13.62
N GLY A 89 3.15 1.75 -12.90
CA GLY A 89 3.46 0.32 -12.87
C GLY A 89 2.35 -0.54 -12.24
N THR A 90 1.70 -0.02 -11.19
CA THR A 90 0.58 -0.68 -10.54
C THR A 90 -0.64 -0.67 -11.46
N MET A 91 -0.98 0.46 -12.07
CA MET A 91 -2.18 0.59 -12.90
C MET A 91 -2.11 -0.26 -14.17
N LYS A 92 -0.91 -0.48 -14.72
CA LYS A 92 -0.69 -1.40 -15.85
C LYS A 92 -1.02 -2.86 -15.51
N ASN A 93 -0.79 -3.27 -14.27
CA ASN A 93 -0.95 -4.66 -13.80
C ASN A 93 -2.08 -4.81 -12.76
N PHE A 94 -2.87 -3.76 -12.53
CA PHE A 94 -3.89 -3.77 -11.51
C PHE A 94 -5.06 -4.60 -12.00
N VAL A 95 -5.18 -5.80 -11.44
CA VAL A 95 -6.39 -6.61 -11.55
C VAL A 95 -7.21 -6.34 -10.29
N PRO A 96 -8.37 -5.68 -10.39
CA PRO A 96 -9.23 -5.48 -9.24
C PRO A 96 -9.54 -6.84 -8.60
N GLY A 97 -9.22 -7.01 -7.31
CA GLY A 97 -9.47 -8.26 -6.57
C GLY A 97 -10.97 -8.55 -6.35
N ILE A 98 -11.84 -7.68 -6.85
CA ILE A 98 -13.26 -7.93 -6.94
C ILE A 98 -13.45 -8.73 -8.22
N THR A 99 -13.61 -10.04 -8.07
CA THR A 99 -14.18 -10.85 -9.14
C THR A 99 -15.62 -10.37 -9.29
N PHE A 100 -15.87 -9.47 -10.24
CA PHE A 100 -17.21 -9.24 -10.77
C PHE A 100 -17.63 -10.49 -11.54
N SER A 101 -17.76 -11.60 -10.81
CA SER A 101 -18.36 -12.82 -11.31
C SER A 101 -19.86 -12.56 -11.38
N THR A 102 -20.49 -13.08 -12.43
CA THR A 102 -21.95 -13.13 -12.57
C THR A 102 -22.59 -13.69 -11.31
N ASP A 103 -21.94 -14.64 -10.64
CA ASP A 103 -22.42 -15.25 -9.41
C ASP A 103 -22.43 -14.26 -8.23
N ALA A 104 -21.40 -13.42 -8.10
CA ALA A 104 -21.32 -12.42 -7.04
C ALA A 104 -22.42 -11.35 -7.19
N ILE A 105 -22.74 -10.97 -8.43
CA ILE A 105 -23.85 -10.06 -8.72
C ILE A 105 -25.19 -10.74 -8.39
N LEU A 106 -25.36 -12.00 -8.77
CA LEU A 106 -26.58 -12.77 -8.49
C LEU A 106 -26.82 -12.93 -6.98
N TYR A 107 -25.79 -13.33 -6.22
CA TYR A 107 -25.88 -13.44 -4.76
C TYR A 107 -26.15 -12.08 -4.10
N GLY A 108 -25.53 -11.01 -4.60
CA GLY A 108 -25.82 -9.64 -4.14
C GLY A 108 -27.28 -9.25 -4.35
N PHE A 109 -27.84 -9.56 -5.52
CA PHE A 109 -29.24 -9.28 -5.84
C PHE A 109 -30.21 -10.08 -4.96
N VAL A 110 -29.94 -11.37 -4.76
CA VAL A 110 -30.74 -12.22 -3.87
C VAL A 110 -30.68 -11.73 -2.42
N GLY A 111 -29.50 -11.31 -1.94
CA GLY A 111 -29.35 -10.73 -0.61
C GLY A 111 -30.19 -9.47 -0.42
N VAL A 112 -30.22 -8.57 -1.41
CA VAL A 112 -31.07 -7.37 -1.40
C VAL A 112 -32.55 -7.75 -1.33
N LEU A 113 -33.00 -8.72 -2.13
CA LEU A 113 -34.40 -9.17 -2.11
C LEU A 113 -34.81 -9.75 -0.76
N ILE A 114 -33.97 -10.60 -0.15
CA ILE A 114 -34.23 -11.18 1.17
C ILE A 114 -34.32 -10.08 2.23
N PHE A 115 -33.34 -9.18 2.25
CA PHE A 115 -33.28 -8.10 3.23
C PHE A 115 -34.49 -7.15 3.11
N MET A 116 -34.83 -6.75 1.88
CA MET A 116 -36.00 -5.90 1.61
C MET A 116 -37.30 -6.57 2.03
N SER A 117 -37.44 -7.88 1.77
CA SER A 117 -38.62 -8.65 2.16
C SER A 117 -38.76 -8.70 3.68
N ALA A 118 -37.68 -9.02 4.39
CA ALA A 118 -37.66 -9.03 5.86
C ALA A 118 -37.99 -7.66 6.45
N TYR A 119 -37.39 -6.59 5.91
CA TYR A 119 -37.64 -5.22 6.33
C TYR A 119 -39.12 -4.84 6.20
N LEU A 120 -39.75 -5.15 5.06
CA LEU A 120 -41.17 -4.85 4.84
C LEU A 120 -42.09 -5.64 5.78
N ILE A 121 -41.79 -6.92 6.04
CA ILE A 121 -42.56 -7.74 6.99
C ILE A 121 -42.49 -7.16 8.39
N ILE A 122 -41.28 -6.84 8.88
CA ILE A 122 -41.06 -6.25 10.20
C ILE A 122 -41.80 -4.91 10.31
N LYS A 123 -41.63 -4.03 9.33
CA LYS A 123 -42.28 -2.72 9.28
C LYS A 123 -43.81 -2.83 9.31
N LYS A 124 -44.37 -3.75 8.52
CA LYS A 124 -45.82 -3.95 8.45
C LYS A 124 -46.36 -4.58 9.74
N GLY A 125 -45.63 -5.52 10.34
CA GLY A 125 -45.95 -6.10 11.64
C GLY A 125 -45.98 -5.06 12.76
N LEU A 126 -44.94 -4.23 12.87
CA LEU A 126 -44.87 -3.12 13.82
C LEU A 126 -46.03 -2.12 13.62
N SER A 127 -46.31 -1.72 12.37
CA SER A 127 -47.41 -0.81 12.07
C SER A 127 -48.77 -1.39 12.44
N ALA A 128 -48.98 -2.70 12.23
CA ALA A 128 -50.22 -3.38 12.60
C ALA A 128 -50.42 -3.44 14.12
N ILE A 129 -49.36 -3.69 14.89
CA ILE A 129 -49.39 -3.67 16.37
C ILE A 129 -49.74 -2.26 16.86
N ILE A 130 -49.06 -1.22 16.37
CA ILE A 130 -49.31 0.17 16.75
C ILE A 130 -50.76 0.58 16.44
N LYS A 131 -51.28 0.23 15.25
CA LYS A 131 -52.68 0.52 14.88
C LYS A 131 -53.67 -0.22 15.76
N LYS A 132 -53.35 -1.44 16.22
CA LYS A 132 -54.21 -2.21 17.13
C LYS A 132 -54.24 -1.61 18.53
N THR A 133 -53.11 -1.13 19.04
CA THR A 133 -53.02 -0.46 20.36
C THR A 133 -53.72 0.89 20.39
N LYS A 134 -53.80 1.61 19.26
CA LYS A 134 -54.48 2.92 19.18
C LYS A 134 -56.00 2.84 19.01
N ARG A 135 -56.56 1.63 18.87
CA ARG A 135 -58.00 1.37 18.65
C ARG A 135 -58.72 0.84 19.90
N TYR A 136 -57.97 0.62 20.98
CA TYR A 136 -58.46 0.46 22.35
C TYR A 136 -58.24 1.77 23.10
#